data_AF-A0A710G570-F1
#
_entry.id   AF-A0A710G570-F1
#
_cell.length_a   1.000
_cell.length_b   1.000
_cell.length_c   1.000
_cell.angle_alpha   90.00
_cell.angle_beta   90.00
_cell.angle_gamma   90.00
#
_symmetry.space_group_name_H-M   'P 1'
#
loop_
_entity.id
_entity.type
_entity.pdbx_description
1 polymer ?
#
loop_
_entity_poly.entity_id
_entity_poly.type
_entity_poly.pdbx_seq_one_letter_code
_entity_poly.pdbx_strand_id
1 'polypeptide(L)'
;MKVQLLKIPSHLIVAGSSWLSKIIIAGVQLASISYLISILGEEKYAIFSLLTGLLVWCSAVDFGIGTGLQNYISECRAKNKSYDAYIKSALHLSFIAIIFFIALFYIFSGVISAKYLSSFHEVLQDKTRMLFFTSCLVFSSIGIGAIAYKILFAELVGWKANLLNALSYMIGMLGLLYIYYRGISVDIKLSLIVLYLPVG
;
A
#
# COMPACT_ATOMS: atom_id res chain seq x y z
N MET A 1 26.44 -26.75 29.54
CA MET A 1 25.60 -25.57 29.85
C MET A 1 24.44 -25.54 28.86
N LYS A 2 23.24 -26.00 29.25
CA LYS A 2 22.06 -25.94 28.37
C LYS A 2 21.58 -24.50 28.37
N VAL A 3 21.81 -23.78 27.28
CA VAL A 3 21.22 -22.45 27.06
C VAL A 3 19.71 -22.67 27.02
N GLN A 4 19.02 -22.33 28.10
CA GLN A 4 17.57 -22.21 28.09
C GLN A 4 17.25 -21.06 27.14
N LEU A 5 16.85 -21.40 25.91
CA LEU A 5 16.29 -20.44 24.97
C LEU A 5 15.11 -19.76 25.66
N LEU A 6 15.27 -18.48 25.99
CA LEU A 6 14.20 -17.63 26.51
C LEU A 6 13.00 -17.75 25.57
N LYS A 7 11.91 -18.33 26.07
CA LYS A 7 10.64 -18.37 25.34
C LYS A 7 10.04 -16.97 25.36
N ILE A 8 10.35 -16.18 24.33
CA ILE A 8 9.77 -14.85 24.15
C ILE A 8 8.26 -15.02 23.88
N PRO A 9 7.38 -14.35 24.65
CA PRO A 9 5.95 -14.35 24.38
C PRO A 9 5.62 -13.87 22.96
N SER A 10 4.66 -14.52 22.30
CA SER A 10 4.29 -14.22 20.91
C SER A 10 3.86 -12.76 20.69
N HIS A 11 3.17 -12.16 21.65
CA HIS A 11 2.75 -10.76 21.57
C HIS A 11 3.95 -9.78 21.54
N LEU A 12 5.06 -10.09 22.23
CA LEU A 12 6.27 -9.28 22.18
C LEU A 12 6.99 -9.41 20.83
N ILE A 13 6.96 -10.59 20.22
CA ILE A 13 7.50 -10.81 18.87
C ILE A 13 6.69 -10.01 17.84
N VAL A 14 5.36 -10.02 17.93
CA VAL A 14 4.50 -9.24 17.04
C VAL A 14 4.71 -7.74 17.24
N ALA A 15 4.80 -7.27 18.48
CA ALA A 15 5.06 -5.86 18.77
C ALA A 15 6.45 -5.41 18.28
N GLY A 16 7.50 -6.18 18.58
CA GLY A 16 8.87 -5.89 18.15
C GLY A 16 9.02 -5.88 16.63
N SER A 17 8.46 -6.89 15.94
CA SER A 17 8.44 -6.92 14.47
C SER A 17 7.65 -5.76 13.86
N SER A 18 6.59 -5.29 14.53
CA SER A 18 5.81 -4.14 14.06
C SER A 18 6.62 -2.85 14.11
N TRP A 19 7.31 -2.60 15.22
CA TRP A 19 8.19 -1.43 15.35
C TRP A 19 9.35 -1.48 14.37
N LEU A 20 10.01 -2.63 14.24
CA LEU A 20 11.10 -2.81 13.28
C LEU A 20 10.61 -2.57 11.84
N SER A 21 9.47 -3.13 11.47
CA SER A 21 8.85 -2.92 10.16
C SER A 21 8.58 -1.43 9.90
N LYS A 22 7.99 -0.72 10.86
CA LYS A 22 7.74 0.73 10.74
C LYS A 22 9.03 1.55 10.58
N ILE A 23 10.11 1.19 11.28
CA ILE A 23 11.41 1.86 11.15
C ILE A 23 11.97 1.63 9.74
N ILE A 24 11.95 0.39 9.25
CA ILE A 24 12.40 0.06 7.88
C ILE A 24 11.58 0.85 6.85
N ILE A 25 10.26 0.84 6.98
CA ILE A 25 9.35 1.53 6.06
C ILE A 25 9.62 3.04 6.06
N ALA A 26 9.76 3.66 7.23
CA ALA A 26 10.09 5.08 7.35
C ALA A 26 11.46 5.40 6.72
N GLY A 27 12.47 4.58 6.98
CA GLY A 27 13.80 4.73 6.38
C GLY A 27 13.77 4.61 4.85
N VAL A 28 13.04 3.63 4.32
CA VAL A 28 12.85 3.44 2.87
C VAL A 28 12.15 4.64 2.24
N GLN A 29 11.05 5.12 2.85
CA GLN A 29 10.31 6.26 2.31
C GLN A 29 11.16 7.53 2.31
N LEU A 30 11.88 7.81 3.41
CA LEU A 30 12.79 8.96 3.48
C LEU A 30 13.91 8.87 2.44
N ALA A 31 14.53 7.69 2.28
CA ALA A 31 15.58 7.50 1.27
C ALA A 31 15.04 7.67 -0.16
N SER A 32 13.82 7.20 -0.41
CA SER A 32 13.18 7.27 -1.74
C SER A 32 13.00 8.72 -2.22
N ILE A 33 12.81 9.69 -1.31
CA ILE A 33 12.64 11.11 -1.65
C ILE A 33 13.84 11.62 -2.47
N SER A 34 15.06 11.41 -1.99
CA SER A 34 16.28 11.90 -2.67
C SER A 34 16.44 11.32 -4.07
N TYR A 35 16.14 10.03 -4.24
CA TYR A 35 16.21 9.37 -5.55
C TYR A 35 15.10 9.85 -6.48
N LEU A 36 13.86 9.99 -5.99
CA LEU A 36 12.74 10.49 -6.78
C LEU A 36 12.97 11.91 -7.28
N ILE A 37 13.47 12.82 -6.43
CA ILE A 37 13.82 14.19 -6.85
C ILE A 37 14.90 14.15 -7.93
N SER A 38 15.93 13.32 -7.77
CA SER A 38 17.01 13.18 -8.74
C SER A 38 16.55 12.63 -10.10
N ILE A 39 15.56 11.73 -10.10
CA ILE A 39 15.03 11.09 -11.31
C ILE A 39 13.99 11.96 -12.02
N LEU A 40 13.05 12.52 -11.25
CA LEU A 40 11.88 13.22 -11.79
C LEU A 40 12.15 14.72 -12.00
N GLY A 41 13.08 15.31 -11.24
CA GLY A 41 13.20 16.75 -11.08
C GLY A 41 12.12 17.32 -10.15
N GLU A 42 12.30 18.57 -9.73
CA GLU A 42 11.48 19.22 -8.70
C GLU A 42 9.99 19.32 -9.09
N GLU A 43 9.68 19.75 -10.32
CA GLU A 43 8.30 19.92 -10.77
C GLU A 43 7.50 18.62 -10.81
N LYS A 44 8.07 17.56 -11.39
CA LYS A 44 7.41 16.25 -11.47
C LYS A 44 7.35 15.57 -10.11
N TYR A 45 8.34 15.80 -9.25
CA TYR A 45 8.30 15.34 -7.86
C TYR A 45 7.19 16.04 -7.07
N ALA A 46 6.94 17.34 -7.29
CA ALA A 46 5.82 18.05 -6.66
C ALA A 46 4.47 17.41 -7.04
N ILE A 47 4.28 17.07 -8.32
CA ILE A 47 3.09 16.34 -8.79
C ILE A 47 3.01 14.96 -8.14
N PHE A 48 4.13 14.21 -8.10
CA PHE A 48 4.20 12.91 -7.43
C PHE A 48 3.76 13.04 -5.96
N SER A 49 4.34 13.97 -5.21
CA SER A 49 4.02 14.21 -3.79
C SER A 49 2.53 14.54 -3.61
N LEU A 50 1.99 15.41 -4.47
CA LEU A 50 0.57 15.77 -4.43
C LEU A 50 -0.33 14.55 -4.68
N LEU A 51 0.03 13.69 -5.64
CA LEU A 51 -0.69 12.42 -5.87
C LEU A 51 -0.57 11.47 -4.68
N THR A 52 0.62 11.33 -4.08
CA THR A 52 0.78 10.48 -2.88
C THR A 52 -0.05 10.93 -1.68
N GLY A 53 -0.42 12.20 -1.60
CA GLY A 53 -1.38 12.69 -0.59
C GLY A 53 -2.77 12.04 -0.69
N LEU A 54 -3.13 11.48 -1.85
CA LEU A 54 -4.37 10.73 -2.05
C LEU A 54 -4.30 9.29 -1.55
N LEU A 55 -3.11 8.79 -1.19
CA LEU A 55 -2.90 7.39 -0.81
C LEU A 55 -3.87 6.96 0.30
N VAL A 56 -4.00 7.77 1.35
CA VAL A 56 -4.90 7.47 2.48
C VAL A 56 -6.35 7.33 2.01
N TRP A 57 -6.83 8.24 1.16
CA TRP A 57 -8.19 8.21 0.63
C TRP A 57 -8.44 7.02 -0.28
N CYS A 58 -7.49 6.70 -1.16
CA CYS A 58 -7.61 5.56 -2.07
C CYS A 58 -7.46 4.21 -1.35
N SER A 59 -6.71 4.16 -0.24
CA SER A 59 -6.55 2.96 0.59
C SER A 59 -7.80 2.61 1.39
N ALA A 60 -8.74 3.55 1.56
CA ALA A 60 -10.03 3.32 2.21
C ALA A 60 -11.04 2.51 1.36
N VAL A 61 -10.60 1.99 0.20
CA VAL A 61 -11.36 1.11 -0.71
C VAL A 61 -11.89 -0.16 -0.03
N ASP A 62 -11.23 -0.62 1.04
CA ASP A 62 -11.67 -1.80 1.80
C ASP A 62 -12.99 -1.56 2.53
N PHE A 63 -13.39 -0.30 2.71
CA PHE A 63 -14.63 0.12 3.37
C PHE A 63 -14.89 -0.59 4.72
N GLY A 64 -13.82 -0.93 5.45
CA GLY A 64 -13.90 -1.65 6.73
C GLY A 64 -14.07 -3.16 6.63
N ILE A 65 -14.15 -3.75 5.42
CA ILE A 65 -14.23 -5.21 5.20
C ILE A 65 -13.12 -5.93 5.98
N GLY A 66 -11.88 -5.46 5.85
CA GLY A 66 -10.75 -6.11 6.50
C GLY A 66 -10.84 -6.05 8.03
N THR A 67 -11.33 -4.93 8.59
CA THR A 67 -11.47 -4.78 10.05
C THR A 67 -12.59 -5.67 10.59
N GLY A 68 -13.74 -5.70 9.89
CA GLY A 68 -14.83 -6.63 10.21
C GLY A 68 -14.38 -8.08 10.16
N LEU A 69 -13.67 -8.47 9.10
CA LEU A 69 -13.12 -9.82 8.94
C LEU A 69 -12.17 -10.19 10.10
N GLN A 70 -11.24 -9.31 10.46
CA GLN A 70 -10.31 -9.55 11.57
C GLN A 70 -11.05 -9.82 12.89
N ASN A 71 -12.12 -9.06 13.16
CA ASN A 71 -12.93 -9.23 14.36
C ASN A 71 -13.69 -10.58 14.34
N TYR A 72 -14.33 -10.93 13.22
CA TYR A 72 -15.03 -12.21 13.07
C TYR A 72 -14.09 -13.42 13.18
N ILE A 73 -12.90 -13.36 12.57
CA ILE A 73 -11.90 -14.43 12.71
C ILE A 73 -11.49 -14.57 14.19
N SER A 74 -11.24 -13.45 14.88
CA SER A 74 -10.86 -13.46 16.29
C SER A 74 -11.96 -14.06 17.18
N GLU A 75 -13.22 -13.73 16.92
CA GLU A 75 -14.38 -14.28 17.63
C GLU A 75 -14.56 -15.78 17.36
N CYS A 76 -14.50 -16.22 16.10
CA CYS A 76 -14.59 -17.62 15.73
C CYS A 76 -13.47 -18.44 16.39
N ARG A 77 -12.24 -17.93 16.40
CA ARG A 77 -11.11 -18.59 17.06
C ARG A 77 -11.31 -18.71 18.56
N ALA A 78 -11.78 -17.66 19.23
CA ALA A 78 -12.11 -17.72 20.66
C ALA A 78 -13.19 -18.77 20.97
N LYS A 79 -14.11 -19.01 20.02
CA LYS A 79 -15.20 -20.00 20.11
C LYS A 79 -14.85 -21.36 19.52
N ASN A 80 -13.61 -21.60 19.06
CA ASN A 80 -13.19 -22.80 18.33
C ASN A 80 -14.11 -23.17 17.14
N LYS A 81 -14.60 -22.17 16.41
CA LYS A 81 -15.41 -22.34 15.19
C LYS A 81 -14.59 -22.05 13.95
N SER A 82 -14.93 -22.68 12.82
CA SER A 82 -14.37 -22.33 11.52
C SER A 82 -14.78 -20.90 11.13
N TYR A 83 -13.88 -20.20 10.45
CA TYR A 83 -14.07 -18.86 9.92
C TYR A 83 -13.91 -18.79 8.38
N ASP A 84 -13.80 -19.93 7.71
CA ASP A 84 -13.51 -20.00 6.27
C ASP A 84 -14.59 -19.31 5.43
N ALA A 85 -15.85 -19.40 5.86
CA ALA A 85 -16.96 -18.72 5.22
C ALA A 85 -16.80 -17.20 5.24
N TYR A 86 -16.32 -16.61 6.35
CA TYR A 86 -16.08 -15.17 6.46
C TYR A 86 -14.96 -14.71 5.54
N ILE A 87 -13.87 -15.49 5.43
CA ILE A 87 -12.79 -15.20 4.48
C ILE A 87 -13.32 -15.20 3.06
N LYS A 88 -14.08 -16.23 2.67
CA LYS A 88 -14.71 -16.30 1.34
C LYS A 88 -15.61 -15.10 1.10
N SER A 89 -16.49 -14.75 2.03
CA SER A 89 -17.37 -13.58 1.89
C SER A 89 -16.58 -12.28 1.75
N ALA A 90 -15.52 -12.08 2.54
CA ALA A 90 -14.68 -10.89 2.43
C ALA A 90 -13.96 -10.80 1.08
N LEU A 91 -13.50 -11.92 0.51
CA LEU A 91 -12.91 -11.94 -0.83
C LEU A 91 -13.92 -11.53 -1.91
N HIS A 92 -15.16 -12.03 -1.85
CA HIS A 92 -16.22 -11.63 -2.79
C HIS A 92 -16.56 -10.15 -2.65
N LEU A 93 -16.70 -9.65 -1.42
CA LEU A 93 -16.94 -8.22 -1.16
C LEU A 93 -15.79 -7.35 -1.67
N SER A 94 -14.55 -7.79 -1.47
CA SER A 94 -13.35 -7.08 -1.95
C SER A 94 -13.31 -7.03 -3.48
N PHE A 95 -13.68 -8.12 -4.16
CA PHE A 95 -13.75 -8.15 -5.61
C PHE A 95 -14.81 -7.17 -6.16
N ILE A 96 -15.99 -7.15 -5.54
CA ILE A 96 -17.05 -6.18 -5.89
C ILE A 96 -16.56 -4.74 -5.62
N ALA A 97 -15.91 -4.51 -4.49
CA ALA A 97 -15.35 -3.20 -4.15
C ALA A 97 -14.32 -2.75 -5.20
N ILE A 98 -13.40 -3.61 -5.62
CA ILE A 98 -12.43 -3.29 -6.68
C ILE A 98 -13.14 -2.82 -7.95
N ILE A 99 -14.14 -3.58 -8.44
CA ILE A 99 -14.87 -3.22 -9.66
C ILE A 99 -15.58 -1.88 -9.49
N PHE A 100 -16.25 -1.68 -8.35
CA PHE A 100 -16.94 -0.44 -8.03
C PHE A 100 -15.99 0.76 -8.03
N PHE A 101 -14.83 0.65 -7.37
CA PHE A 101 -13.87 1.74 -7.29
C PHE A 101 -13.12 2.00 -8.60
N ILE A 102 -12.85 0.97 -9.41
CA ILE A 102 -12.34 1.17 -10.78
C ILE A 102 -13.32 2.02 -11.59
N ALA A 103 -14.61 1.67 -11.58
CA ALA A 103 -15.64 2.43 -12.30
C ALA A 103 -15.77 3.85 -11.74
N LEU A 104 -15.80 4.00 -10.42
CA LEU A 104 -15.85 5.29 -9.74
C LEU A 104 -14.69 6.20 -10.16
N PHE A 105 -13.45 5.71 -10.05
CA PHE A 105 -12.29 6.51 -10.44
C PHE A 105 -12.27 6.81 -11.94
N TYR A 106 -12.71 5.88 -12.79
CA TYR A 106 -12.76 6.13 -14.23
C TYR A 106 -13.72 7.29 -14.57
N ILE A 107 -14.89 7.32 -13.95
CA ILE A 107 -15.92 8.36 -14.13
C ILE A 107 -15.43 9.71 -13.57
N PHE A 108 -14.94 9.73 -12.33
CA PHE A 108 -14.62 10.97 -11.63
C PHE A 108 -13.21 11.52 -11.91
N SER A 109 -12.31 10.71 -12.46
CA SER A 109 -10.91 11.10 -12.74
C SER A 109 -10.81 12.39 -13.54
N GLY A 110 -11.63 12.60 -14.57
CA GLY A 110 -11.58 13.81 -15.39
C GLY A 110 -11.85 15.07 -14.58
N VAL A 111 -12.94 15.07 -13.82
CA VAL A 111 -13.39 16.23 -13.03
C VAL A 111 -12.44 16.52 -11.88
N ILE A 112 -12.03 15.49 -11.13
CA ILE A 112 -11.18 15.67 -9.94
C ILE A 112 -9.77 16.08 -10.38
N SER A 113 -9.20 15.40 -11.37
CA SER A 113 -7.83 15.68 -11.82
C SER A 113 -7.68 17.09 -12.40
N ALA A 114 -8.70 17.60 -13.11
CA ALA A 114 -8.70 18.96 -13.64
C ALA A 114 -8.60 20.02 -12.54
N LYS A 115 -9.18 19.78 -11.36
CA LYS A 115 -9.08 20.69 -10.21
C LYS A 115 -7.81 20.44 -9.40
N TYR A 116 -7.58 19.18 -9.03
CA TYR A 116 -6.52 18.77 -8.13
C TYR A 116 -5.12 19.02 -8.70
N LEU A 117 -4.93 18.84 -10.02
CA LEU A 117 -3.67 19.04 -10.72
C LEU A 117 -3.67 20.28 -11.63
N SER A 118 -4.58 21.22 -11.39
CA SER A 118 -4.77 22.44 -12.20
C SER A 118 -3.48 23.25 -12.38
N SER A 119 -2.70 23.44 -11.30
CA SER A 119 -1.44 24.19 -11.33
C SER A 119 -0.33 23.55 -12.18
N PHE A 120 -0.51 22.31 -12.62
CA PHE A 120 0.49 21.53 -13.36
C PHE A 120 0.03 21.19 -14.79
N HIS A 121 -0.96 21.91 -15.32
CA HIS A 121 -1.56 21.60 -16.62
C HIS A 121 -0.53 21.64 -17.77
N GLU A 122 0.36 22.64 -17.79
CA GLU A 122 1.41 22.79 -18.81
C GLU A 122 2.42 21.64 -18.79
N VAL A 123 2.82 21.21 -17.58
CA VAL A 123 3.78 20.11 -17.38
C VAL A 123 3.19 18.76 -17.81
N LEU A 124 1.87 18.59 -17.64
CA LEU A 124 1.18 17.31 -17.85
C LEU A 124 0.60 17.12 -19.26
N GLN A 125 0.48 18.17 -20.07
CA GLN A 125 0.08 18.11 -21.49
C GLN A 125 -1.10 17.14 -21.74
N ASP A 126 -2.23 17.39 -21.09
CA ASP A 126 -3.48 16.59 -21.16
C ASP A 126 -3.45 15.15 -20.60
N LYS A 127 -2.32 14.68 -20.06
CA LYS A 127 -2.21 13.34 -19.45
C LYS A 127 -2.76 13.27 -18.02
N THR A 128 -3.28 14.39 -17.51
CA THR A 128 -3.73 14.59 -16.12
C THR A 128 -4.77 13.56 -15.67
N ARG A 129 -5.77 13.28 -16.53
CA ARG A 129 -6.83 12.30 -16.22
C ARG A 129 -6.25 10.89 -16.05
N MET A 130 -5.42 10.46 -17.00
CA MET A 130 -4.86 9.10 -16.98
C MET A 130 -3.92 8.92 -15.80
N LEU A 131 -3.05 9.90 -15.54
CA LEU A 131 -2.12 9.87 -14.42
C LEU A 131 -2.88 9.77 -13.08
N PHE A 132 -3.91 10.60 -12.88
CA PHE A 132 -4.74 10.56 -11.68
C PHE A 132 -5.42 9.21 -11.52
N PHE A 133 -6.08 8.71 -12.58
CA PHE A 133 -6.73 7.40 -12.57
C PHE A 133 -5.76 6.27 -12.20
N THR A 134 -4.59 6.21 -12.83
CA THR A 134 -3.59 5.18 -12.52
C THR A 134 -3.07 5.28 -11.10
N SER A 135 -2.92 6.51 -10.57
CA SER A 135 -2.48 6.73 -9.19
C SER A 135 -3.50 6.16 -8.20
N CYS A 136 -4.79 6.48 -8.40
CA CYS A 136 -5.86 5.96 -7.56
C CYS A 136 -5.91 4.43 -7.58
N LEU A 137 -5.74 3.80 -8.74
CA LEU A 137 -5.71 2.33 -8.85
C LEU A 137 -4.54 1.71 -8.07
N VAL A 138 -3.33 2.28 -8.22
CA VAL A 138 -2.14 1.82 -7.48
C VAL A 138 -2.35 1.97 -5.97
N PHE A 139 -2.89 3.09 -5.51
CA PHE A 139 -3.12 3.28 -4.07
C PHE A 139 -4.27 2.42 -3.52
N SER A 140 -5.27 2.10 -4.33
CA SER A 140 -6.34 1.18 -3.91
C SER A 140 -5.87 -0.27 -3.81
N SER A 141 -4.83 -0.70 -4.54
CA SER A 141 -4.27 -2.03 -4.29
C SER A 141 -3.78 -2.15 -2.85
N ILE A 142 -3.17 -1.08 -2.29
CA ILE A 142 -2.73 -1.03 -0.88
C ILE A 142 -3.88 -1.33 0.09
N GLY A 143 -5.05 -0.75 -0.13
CA GLY A 143 -6.22 -0.98 0.72
C GLY A 143 -6.73 -2.41 0.66
N ILE A 144 -6.76 -3.02 -0.53
CA ILE A 144 -7.17 -4.41 -0.71
C ILE A 144 -6.12 -5.38 -0.12
N GLY A 145 -4.84 -5.15 -0.40
CA GLY A 145 -3.73 -5.94 0.16
C GLY A 145 -3.72 -5.91 1.69
N ALA A 146 -4.13 -4.80 2.30
CA ALA A 146 -4.23 -4.68 3.76
C ALA A 146 -5.20 -5.69 4.40
N ILE A 147 -6.18 -6.23 3.67
CA ILE A 147 -7.08 -7.28 4.16
C ILE A 147 -6.28 -8.56 4.48
N ALA A 148 -5.31 -8.92 3.64
CA ALA A 148 -4.45 -10.08 3.88
C ALA A 148 -3.63 -9.93 5.18
N TYR A 149 -3.10 -8.73 5.43
CA TYR A 149 -2.40 -8.43 6.69
C TYR A 149 -3.32 -8.59 7.90
N LYS A 150 -4.56 -8.09 7.82
CA LYS A 150 -5.55 -8.19 8.90
C LYS A 150 -5.93 -9.65 9.22
N ILE A 151 -5.98 -10.54 8.23
CA ILE A 151 -6.17 -11.98 8.44
C ILE A 151 -5.00 -12.55 9.26
N LEU A 152 -3.75 -12.27 8.87
CA LEU A 152 -2.56 -12.75 9.58
C LEU A 152 -2.48 -12.24 11.03
N PHE A 153 -2.94 -11.01 11.28
CA PHE A 153 -3.07 -10.49 12.63
C PHE A 153 -4.12 -11.23 13.46
N ALA A 154 -5.28 -11.56 12.88
CA ALA A 154 -6.32 -12.35 13.55
C ALA A 154 -5.87 -13.77 13.91
N GLU A 155 -4.97 -14.34 13.09
CA GLU A 155 -4.36 -15.66 13.30
C GLU A 155 -3.18 -15.65 14.28
N LEU A 156 -2.87 -14.51 14.93
CA LEU A 156 -1.74 -14.32 15.84
C LEU A 156 -0.35 -14.52 15.21
N VAL A 157 -0.27 -14.49 13.87
CA VAL A 157 0.98 -14.54 13.10
C VAL A 157 1.32 -13.18 12.50
N GLY A 158 0.90 -12.09 13.16
CA GLY A 158 1.10 -10.71 12.70
C GLY A 158 2.55 -10.32 12.42
N TRP A 159 3.53 -11.03 12.97
CA TRP A 159 4.94 -10.85 12.61
C TRP A 159 5.22 -11.14 11.13
N LYS A 160 4.49 -12.09 10.52
CA LYS A 160 4.57 -12.38 9.07
C LYS A 160 4.02 -11.21 8.26
N ALA A 161 2.93 -10.59 8.71
CA ALA A 161 2.36 -9.41 8.06
C ALA A 161 3.35 -8.23 8.13
N ASN A 162 3.97 -8.00 9.28
CA ASN A 162 4.99 -6.96 9.45
C ASN A 162 6.20 -7.18 8.54
N LEU A 163 6.68 -8.42 8.43
CA LEU A 163 7.78 -8.79 7.55
C LEU A 163 7.42 -8.57 6.08
N LEU A 164 6.25 -9.07 5.65
CA LEU A 164 5.78 -8.92 4.27
C LEU A 164 5.66 -7.43 3.89
N ASN A 165 5.07 -6.62 4.75
CA ASN A 165 4.94 -5.17 4.53
C ASN A 165 6.31 -4.50 4.40
N ALA A 166 7.27 -4.80 5.29
CA ALA A 166 8.62 -4.24 5.19
C ALA A 166 9.33 -4.64 3.89
N LEU A 167 9.24 -5.93 3.50
CA LEU A 167 9.81 -6.43 2.26
C LEU A 167 9.20 -5.75 1.03
N SER A 168 7.88 -5.52 1.02
CA SER A 168 7.21 -4.82 -0.06
C SER A 168 7.77 -3.41 -0.29
N TYR A 169 7.96 -2.62 0.77
CA TYR A 169 8.61 -1.31 0.65
C TYR A 169 10.05 -1.43 0.17
N MET A 170 10.82 -2.42 0.66
CA MET A 170 12.18 -2.65 0.19
C MET A 170 12.23 -3.03 -1.29
N ILE A 171 11.29 -3.83 -1.78
CA ILE A 171 11.18 -4.18 -3.21
C ILE A 171 10.95 -2.92 -4.05
N GLY A 172 10.03 -2.03 -3.61
CA GLY A 172 9.80 -0.76 -4.28
C GLY A 172 11.06 0.13 -4.33
N MET A 173 11.79 0.19 -3.22
CA MET A 173 13.07 0.91 -3.15
C MET A 173 14.13 0.31 -4.07
N LEU A 174 14.27 -1.01 -4.12
CA LEU A 174 15.21 -1.68 -5.01
C LEU A 174 14.88 -1.41 -6.49
N GLY A 175 13.59 -1.38 -6.84
CA GLY A 175 13.15 -0.98 -8.17
C GLY A 175 13.53 0.47 -8.49
N LEU A 176 13.36 1.39 -7.55
CA LEU A 176 13.75 2.79 -7.70
C LEU A 176 15.27 2.96 -7.85
N LEU A 177 16.06 2.26 -7.03
CA LEU A 177 17.53 2.26 -7.11
C LEU A 177 18.01 1.70 -8.44
N TYR A 178 17.37 0.63 -8.93
CA TYR A 178 17.69 0.06 -10.23
C TYR A 178 17.48 1.09 -11.36
N ILE A 179 16.36 1.82 -11.34
CA ILE A 179 16.07 2.89 -12.30
C ILE A 179 17.14 4.00 -12.22
N TYR A 180 17.46 4.44 -11.01
CA TYR A 180 18.44 5.49 -10.76
C TYR A 180 19.83 5.14 -11.34
N TYR A 181 20.39 4.00 -10.94
CA TYR A 181 21.76 3.61 -11.34
C TYR A 181 21.87 3.23 -12.82
N ARG A 182 20.76 2.81 -13.44
CA ARG A 182 20.74 2.49 -14.88
C ARG A 182 20.46 3.72 -15.74
N GLY A 183 20.20 4.89 -15.14
CA GLY A 183 19.88 6.11 -15.87
C GLY A 183 18.63 5.99 -16.74
N ILE A 184 17.67 5.15 -16.34
CA ILE A 184 16.45 4.93 -17.11
C ILE A 184 15.56 6.17 -16.96
N SER A 185 15.19 6.78 -18.07
CA SER A 185 14.22 7.88 -18.04
C SER A 185 12.84 7.33 -17.68
N VAL A 186 12.25 7.85 -16.60
CA VAL A 186 10.95 7.42 -16.13
C VAL A 186 10.01 8.60 -15.93
N ASP A 187 8.71 8.32 -16.05
CA ASP A 187 7.65 9.28 -15.77
C ASP A 187 7.09 9.11 -14.34
N ILE A 188 6.21 10.04 -13.96
CA ILE A 188 5.55 10.02 -12.63
C ILE A 188 4.78 8.71 -12.43
N LYS A 189 4.09 8.25 -13.48
CA LYS A 189 3.27 7.03 -13.46
C LYS A 189 4.10 5.80 -13.13
N LEU A 190 5.21 5.58 -13.83
CA LEU A 190 6.09 4.44 -13.58
C LEU A 190 6.73 4.51 -12.20
N SER A 191 7.09 5.71 -11.74
CA SER A 191 7.62 5.93 -10.38
C SER A 191 6.61 5.53 -9.30
N LEU A 192 5.33 5.87 -9.48
CA LEU A 192 4.25 5.44 -8.57
C LEU A 192 4.06 3.93 -8.57
N ILE A 193 4.03 3.31 -9.75
CA ILE A 193 3.86 1.86 -9.89
C ILE A 193 5.01 1.13 -9.20
N VAL A 194 6.26 1.51 -9.50
CA VAL A 194 7.44 0.84 -8.95
C VAL A 194 7.48 0.94 -7.42
N LEU A 195 7.17 2.11 -6.87
CA LEU A 195 7.27 2.31 -5.43
C LEU A 195 6.11 1.70 -4.64
N TYR A 196 4.87 1.84 -5.14
CA TYR A 196 3.67 1.55 -4.35
C TYR A 196 2.93 0.27 -4.75
N LEU A 197 3.05 -0.22 -5.99
CA LEU A 197 2.38 -1.46 -6.37
C LEU A 197 2.81 -2.67 -5.51
N PRO A 198 4.11 -2.85 -5.16
CA PRO A 198 4.53 -3.97 -4.31
C PRO A 198 3.96 -3.93 -2.88
N VAL A 199 3.51 -2.75 -2.42
CA VAL A 199 2.98 -2.52 -1.06
C VAL A 199 1.55 -3.05 -0.89
N GLY A 200 0.79 -3.08 -1.99
CA GLY A 200 -0.59 -3.58 -1.99
C GLY A 200 -0.77 -5.04 -2.37
#